data_AF-A0A2J0YSS9-F1
#
_entry.id   AF-A0A2J0YSS9-F1
#
_cell.length_a   1.000
_cell.length_b   1.000
_cell.length_c   1.000
_cell.angle_alpha   90.00
_cell.angle_beta   90.00
_cell.angle_gamma   90.00
#
_symmetry.space_group_name_H-M   'P 1'
#
loop_
_entity.id
_entity.type
_entity.pdbx_description
1 polymer ?
#
loop_
_entity_poly.entity_id
_entity_poly.type
_entity_poly.pdbx_seq_one_letter_code
_entity_poly.pdbx_strand_id
1 'polypeptide(L)'
;MKVVIASALFTLTATAAIPSSSTFQNTCSNISFQYTDQGGAEISATCLRADGSPNRTSIAMPAIANVDGALELEGDSASFQKSCGSIELAPSISGVTLNASCRDTSGAFHASSIPIDGIQNSDGTLTN
;
A
#
# COMPACT_ATOMS: atom_id res chain seq x y z
N MET A 1 11.78 6.87 -61.68
CA MET A 1 10.77 6.42 -60.70
C MET A 1 11.40 6.57 -59.32
N LYS A 2 10.88 7.48 -58.48
CA LYS A 2 11.41 7.78 -57.14
C LYS A 2 10.59 6.99 -56.12
N VAL A 3 11.20 6.00 -55.48
CA VAL A 3 10.58 5.24 -54.39
C VAL A 3 10.94 5.94 -53.08
N VAL A 4 9.94 6.48 -52.39
CA VAL A 4 10.10 7.07 -51.06
C VAL A 4 9.64 6.03 -50.06
N ILE A 5 10.58 5.44 -49.32
CA ILE A 5 10.30 4.49 -48.24
C ILE A 5 10.05 5.32 -46.98
N ALA A 6 8.79 5.42 -46.56
CA ALA A 6 8.40 6.05 -45.31
C ALA A 6 8.52 5.02 -44.17
N SER A 7 9.56 5.16 -43.35
CA SER A 7 9.72 4.38 -42.11
C SER A 7 8.82 4.96 -41.02
N ALA A 8 7.74 4.25 -40.67
CA ALA A 8 6.88 4.61 -39.56
C ALA A 8 7.54 4.20 -38.22
N LEU A 9 7.87 5.19 -37.40
CA LEU A 9 8.33 5.00 -36.02
C LEU A 9 7.13 4.67 -35.13
N PHE A 10 7.12 3.46 -34.57
CA PHE A 10 6.12 3.00 -33.61
C PHE A 10 6.52 3.50 -32.21
N THR A 11 5.85 4.54 -31.71
CA THR A 11 6.03 5.03 -30.34
C THR A 11 5.25 4.15 -29.37
N LEU A 12 5.93 3.33 -28.56
CA LEU A 12 5.31 2.64 -27.43
C LEU A 12 5.03 3.65 -26.33
N THR A 13 3.75 3.99 -26.13
CA THR A 13 3.30 4.70 -24.94
C THR A 13 3.25 3.71 -23.78
N ALA A 14 4.14 3.86 -22.80
CA ALA A 14 4.07 3.11 -21.54
C ALA A 14 2.81 3.55 -20.78
N THR A 15 1.80 2.68 -20.73
CA THR A 15 0.66 2.86 -19.84
C THR A 15 1.11 2.56 -18.42
N ALA A 16 1.17 3.60 -17.57
CA ALA A 16 1.33 3.40 -16.14
C ALA A 16 0.16 2.55 -15.62
N ALA A 17 0.46 1.43 -14.97
CA ALA A 17 -0.55 0.63 -14.30
C ALA A 17 -1.03 1.41 -13.08
N ILE A 18 -2.34 1.70 -13.03
CA ILE A 18 -2.96 2.27 -11.84
C ILE A 18 -3.12 1.10 -10.85
N PRO A 19 -2.55 1.17 -9.63
CA PRO A 19 -2.73 0.10 -8.66
C PRO A 19 -4.21 -0.05 -8.34
N SER A 20 -4.74 -1.27 -8.43
CA SER A 20 -6.11 -1.57 -8.05
C SER A 20 -6.27 -1.50 -6.53
N SER A 21 -7.43 -1.06 -6.05
CA SER A 21 -7.73 -1.05 -4.63
C SER A 21 -7.52 -2.43 -4.00
N SER A 22 -7.03 -2.43 -2.75
CA SER A 22 -6.85 -3.67 -2.01
C SER A 22 -8.17 -4.43 -1.84
N THR A 23 -8.10 -5.76 -1.89
CA THR A 23 -9.26 -6.65 -1.79
C THR A 23 -9.16 -7.68 -0.66
N PHE A 24 -7.97 -7.83 -0.04
CA PHE A 24 -7.74 -8.80 1.02
C PHE A 24 -8.71 -8.66 2.19
N GLN A 25 -9.12 -7.43 2.51
CA GLN A 25 -10.04 -7.13 3.61
C GLN A 25 -11.40 -7.83 3.50
N ASN A 26 -11.78 -8.28 2.30
CA ASN A 26 -13.03 -9.03 2.09
C ASN A 26 -12.96 -10.48 2.59
N THR A 27 -11.74 -11.02 2.76
CA THR A 27 -11.51 -12.42 3.15
C THR A 27 -10.52 -12.58 4.31
N CYS A 28 -10.07 -11.47 4.88
CA CYS A 28 -9.18 -11.42 6.02
C CYS A 28 -9.86 -10.73 7.21
N SER A 29 -9.43 -11.10 8.41
CA SER A 29 -9.90 -10.57 9.69
C SER A 29 -8.71 -10.21 10.57
N ASN A 30 -8.95 -9.51 11.69
CA ASN A 30 -7.90 -9.07 12.61
C ASN A 30 -6.79 -8.28 11.88
N ILE A 31 -7.19 -7.43 10.93
CA ILE A 31 -6.29 -6.60 10.15
C ILE A 31 -5.71 -5.53 11.07
N SER A 32 -4.40 -5.52 11.25
CA SER A 32 -3.73 -4.60 12.14
C SER A 32 -2.38 -4.15 11.59
N PHE A 33 -2.02 -2.92 11.94
CA PHE A 33 -0.68 -2.41 11.75
C PHE A 33 0.25 -3.01 12.81
N GLN A 34 1.45 -3.43 12.41
CA GLN A 34 2.50 -3.89 13.30
C GLN A 34 3.86 -3.31 12.94
N TYR A 35 4.67 -3.06 13.98
CA TYR A 35 6.09 -2.76 13.81
C TYR A 35 6.88 -4.06 13.63
N THR A 36 7.88 -4.04 12.77
CA THR A 36 8.85 -5.14 12.68
C THR A 36 9.97 -4.94 13.70
N ASP A 37 10.71 -6.01 14.01
CA ASP A 37 11.86 -5.96 14.93
C ASP A 37 12.98 -4.99 14.48
N GLN A 38 12.97 -4.59 13.21
CA GLN A 38 13.92 -3.64 12.62
C GLN A 38 13.36 -2.21 12.53
N GLY A 39 12.18 -1.93 13.12
CA GLY A 39 11.50 -0.64 13.03
C GLY A 39 10.80 -0.40 11.68
N GLY A 40 10.59 -1.45 10.90
CA GLY A 40 9.76 -1.43 9.70
C GLY A 40 8.27 -1.44 10.05
N ALA A 41 7.44 -1.37 9.02
CA ALA A 41 5.99 -1.36 9.12
C ALA A 41 5.39 -2.50 8.30
N GLU A 42 4.49 -3.27 8.91
CA GLU A 42 3.81 -4.40 8.29
C GLU A 42 2.29 -4.37 8.57
N ILE A 43 1.53 -4.96 7.66
CA ILE A 43 0.13 -5.30 7.86
C ILE A 43 0.06 -6.76 8.27
N SER A 44 -0.50 -7.04 9.44
CA SER A 44 -0.79 -8.41 9.90
C SER A 44 -2.28 -8.67 9.74
N ALA A 45 -2.64 -9.87 9.28
CA ALA A 45 -4.04 -10.30 9.23
C ALA A 45 -4.16 -11.82 9.38
N THR A 46 -5.38 -12.28 9.63
CA THR A 46 -5.78 -13.68 9.51
C THR A 46 -6.67 -13.82 8.28
N CYS A 47 -6.13 -14.43 7.23
CA CYS A 47 -6.77 -14.57 5.92
C CYS A 47 -7.28 -15.99 5.69
N LEU A 48 -8.42 -16.12 5.01
CA LEU A 48 -8.98 -17.43 4.66
C LEU A 48 -8.27 -18.03 3.44
N ARG A 49 -7.95 -19.32 3.51
CA ARG A 49 -7.56 -20.15 2.37
C ARG A 49 -8.77 -20.53 1.52
N ALA A 50 -8.53 -21.11 0.34
CA ALA A 50 -9.57 -21.59 -0.56
C ALA A 50 -10.44 -22.70 0.08
N ASP A 51 -9.88 -23.48 1.01
CA ASP A 51 -10.61 -24.48 1.79
C ASP A 51 -11.39 -23.90 3.00
N GLY A 52 -11.33 -22.58 3.20
CA GLY A 52 -11.97 -21.87 4.30
C GLY A 52 -11.19 -21.91 5.62
N SER A 53 -10.03 -22.57 5.68
CA SER A 53 -9.18 -22.56 6.88
C SER A 53 -8.49 -21.20 7.07
N PRO A 54 -8.32 -20.72 8.33
CA PRO A 54 -7.62 -19.48 8.59
C PRO A 54 -6.09 -19.65 8.48
N ASN A 55 -5.42 -18.62 7.99
CA ASN A 55 -3.97 -18.49 7.98
C ASN A 55 -3.56 -17.12 8.50
N ARG A 56 -2.65 -17.07 9.49
CA ARG A 56 -2.04 -15.81 9.91
C ARG A 56 -0.92 -15.46 8.95
N THR A 57 -0.93 -14.23 8.43
CA THR A 57 0.01 -13.76 7.42
C THR A 57 0.31 -12.29 7.68
N SER A 58 1.49 -11.84 7.24
CA SER A 58 1.85 -10.42 7.20
C SER A 58 2.49 -10.06 5.88
N ILE A 59 2.43 -8.77 5.56
CA ILE A 59 3.09 -8.18 4.40
C ILE A 59 3.67 -6.83 4.78
N ALA A 60 4.81 -6.47 4.20
CA ALA A 60 5.38 -5.14 4.33
C ALA A 60 4.38 -4.07 3.89
N MET A 61 4.33 -2.96 4.61
CA MET A 61 3.54 -1.81 4.16
C MET A 61 4.11 -1.26 2.84
N PRO A 62 3.24 -0.71 1.96
CA PRO A 62 3.70 0.02 0.79
C PRO A 62 4.68 1.13 1.18
N ALA A 63 5.47 1.61 0.22
CA ALA A 63 6.43 2.68 0.40
C ALA A 63 5.73 4.02 0.71
N ILE A 64 5.26 4.17 1.93
CA ILE A 64 4.54 5.34 2.43
C ILE A 64 5.51 6.13 3.32
N ALA A 65 5.63 7.41 3.04
CA ALA A 65 6.43 8.36 3.79
C ALA A 65 5.53 9.43 4.42
N ASN A 66 6.10 10.16 5.37
CA ASN A 66 5.53 11.41 5.88
C ASN A 66 6.26 12.57 5.22
N VAL A 67 5.55 13.33 4.40
CA VAL A 67 6.02 14.52 3.69
C VAL A 67 5.38 15.74 4.34
N ASP A 68 6.11 16.39 5.23
CA ASP A 68 5.68 17.62 5.95
C ASP A 68 4.29 17.52 6.61
N GLY A 69 3.97 16.36 7.21
CA GLY A 69 2.69 16.09 7.87
C GLY A 69 1.66 15.37 7.01
N ALA A 70 1.95 15.11 5.73
CA ALA A 70 1.09 14.36 4.82
C ALA A 70 1.65 12.95 4.52
N LEU A 71 0.77 11.94 4.46
CA LEU A 71 1.12 10.60 4.00
C LEU A 71 1.16 10.57 2.47
N GLU A 72 2.29 10.15 1.91
CA GLU A 72 2.50 10.04 0.46
C GLU A 72 3.18 8.73 0.08
N LEU A 73 2.95 8.25 -1.15
CA LEU A 73 3.69 7.12 -1.71
C LEU A 73 5.06 7.62 -2.20
N GLU A 74 6.10 7.39 -1.40
CA GLU A 74 7.46 7.85 -1.68
C GLU A 74 8.51 6.86 -1.14
N GLY A 75 9.59 6.69 -1.91
CA GLY A 75 10.73 5.85 -1.56
C GLY A 75 10.55 4.37 -1.90
N ASP A 76 11.43 3.54 -1.34
CA ASP A 76 11.45 2.09 -1.60
C ASP A 76 10.77 1.26 -0.50
N SER A 77 10.54 1.86 0.67
CA SER A 77 9.96 1.19 1.84
C SER A 77 9.25 2.17 2.77
N ALA A 78 8.32 1.65 3.58
CA ALA A 78 7.58 2.45 4.54
C ALA A 78 8.49 3.14 5.57
N SER A 79 8.33 4.46 5.69
CA SER A 79 9.10 5.29 6.63
C SER A 79 8.24 6.20 7.51
N PHE A 80 6.96 6.39 7.17
CA PHE A 80 6.02 7.26 7.90
C PHE A 80 5.98 6.95 9.40
N GLN A 81 6.07 5.68 9.78
CA GLN A 81 5.98 5.20 11.17
C GLN A 81 7.08 5.76 12.08
N LYS A 82 8.15 6.35 11.52
CA LYS A 82 9.22 7.01 12.27
C LYS A 82 8.82 8.39 12.80
N SER A 83 7.77 8.99 12.25
CA SER A 83 7.39 10.39 12.53
C SER A 83 5.87 10.61 12.64
N CYS A 84 5.07 9.55 12.45
CA CYS A 84 3.64 9.57 12.68
C CYS A 84 3.28 8.73 13.93
N GLY A 85 2.25 9.17 14.65
CA GLY A 85 1.62 8.46 15.76
C GLY A 85 0.14 8.17 15.48
N SER A 86 -0.55 7.53 16.42
CA SER A 86 -1.97 7.16 16.29
C SER A 86 -2.27 6.44 14.96
N ILE A 87 -1.41 5.48 14.61
CA ILE A 87 -1.49 4.74 13.35
C ILE A 87 -2.60 3.69 13.43
N GLU A 88 -3.53 3.75 12.49
CA GLU A 88 -4.68 2.85 12.41
C GLU A 88 -4.93 2.42 10.96
N LEU A 89 -5.27 1.15 10.77
CA LEU A 89 -5.80 0.64 9.51
C LEU A 89 -7.33 0.61 9.60
N ALA A 90 -7.99 1.30 8.68
CA ALA A 90 -9.44 1.34 8.56
C ALA A 90 -9.89 0.51 7.34
N PRO A 91 -10.16 -0.79 7.49
CA PRO A 91 -10.70 -1.61 6.42
C PRO A 91 -12.17 -1.26 6.15
N SER A 92 -12.55 -1.27 4.87
CA SER A 92 -13.90 -1.08 4.38
C SER A 92 -14.18 -2.02 3.21
N ILE A 93 -15.42 -2.13 2.77
CA ILE A 93 -15.77 -2.93 1.58
C ILE A 93 -15.01 -2.48 0.32
N SER A 94 -14.64 -1.20 0.24
CA SER A 94 -14.00 -0.60 -0.93
C SER A 94 -12.46 -0.65 -0.89
N GLY A 95 -11.85 -1.06 0.22
CA GLY A 95 -10.40 -1.03 0.40
C GLY A 95 -10.00 -0.78 1.85
N VAL A 96 -8.71 -0.56 2.07
CA VAL A 96 -8.15 -0.26 3.38
C VAL A 96 -7.51 1.12 3.35
N THR A 97 -7.81 1.96 4.33
CA THR A 97 -7.19 3.28 4.49
C THR A 97 -6.25 3.28 5.69
N LEU A 98 -5.04 3.79 5.51
CA LEU A 98 -4.14 4.13 6.60
C LEU A 98 -4.52 5.51 7.13
N ASN A 99 -4.80 5.61 8.43
CA ASN A 99 -4.96 6.88 9.13
C ASN A 99 -3.83 7.05 10.12
N ALA A 100 -3.24 8.24 10.19
CA ALA A 100 -2.21 8.55 11.18
C ALA A 100 -2.19 10.05 11.52
N SER A 101 -1.52 10.39 12.61
CA SER A 101 -1.17 11.76 12.98
C SER A 101 0.31 11.99 12.73
N CYS A 102 0.66 12.75 11.70
CA CYS A 102 2.02 12.87 11.18
C CYS A 102 2.65 14.22 11.55
N ARG A 103 3.91 14.20 11.97
CA ARG A 103 4.65 15.39 12.40
C ARG A 103 5.21 16.13 11.18
N ASP A 104 4.94 17.42 11.06
CA ASP A 104 5.53 18.28 10.03
C ASP A 104 6.96 18.74 10.39
N THR A 105 7.58 19.53 9.50
CA THR A 105 8.93 20.08 9.70
C THR A 105 9.00 21.12 10.83
N SER A 106 7.89 21.80 11.15
CA SER A 106 7.76 22.71 12.29
C SER A 106 7.64 21.97 13.63
N GLY A 107 7.25 20.69 13.58
CA GLY A 107 7.01 19.81 14.71
C GLY A 107 5.56 19.72 15.17
N ALA A 108 4.63 20.34 14.45
CA ALA A 108 3.19 20.18 14.68
C ALA A 108 2.71 18.83 14.10
N PHE A 109 1.64 18.30 14.66
CA PHE A 109 1.03 17.03 14.22
C PHE A 109 -0.24 17.30 13.42
N HIS A 110 -0.36 16.65 12.26
CA HIS A 110 -1.49 16.76 11.35
C HIS A 110 -2.14 15.41 11.15
N ALA A 111 -3.47 15.38 11.17
CA ALA A 111 -4.20 14.18 10.78
C ALA A 111 -4.04 13.98 9.27
N SER A 112 -3.61 12.78 8.87
CA SER A 112 -3.39 12.41 7.48
C SER A 112 -3.92 11.01 7.21
N SER A 113 -4.30 10.76 5.96
CA SER A 113 -4.78 9.46 5.52
C SER A 113 -4.39 9.18 4.08
N ILE A 114 -4.19 7.90 3.77
CA ILE A 114 -3.87 7.43 2.42
C ILE A 114 -4.48 6.04 2.19
N PRO A 115 -5.07 5.75 1.02
CA PRO A 115 -5.48 4.39 0.69
C PRO A 115 -4.27 3.46 0.59
N ILE A 116 -4.47 2.22 1.04
CA ILE A 116 -3.53 1.11 0.82
C ILE A 116 -4.08 0.29 -0.34
N ASP A 117 -3.41 0.36 -1.48
CA ASP A 117 -3.80 -0.31 -2.71
C ASP A 117 -2.89 -1.51 -3.02
N GLY A 118 -3.36 -2.39 -3.91
CA GLY A 118 -2.59 -3.49 -4.48
C GLY A 118 -2.52 -4.75 -3.62
N ILE A 119 -3.05 -4.78 -2.40
CA ILE A 119 -2.93 -5.94 -1.53
C ILE A 119 -4.12 -6.90 -1.69
N GLN A 120 -3.79 -8.18 -1.84
CA GLN A 120 -4.75 -9.25 -2.10
C GLN A 120 -4.42 -10.49 -1.26
N ASN A 121 -5.45 -11.27 -0.97
CA ASN A 121 -5.31 -12.57 -0.31
C ASN A 121 -5.21 -13.67 -1.37
N SER A 122 -4.05 -14.33 -1.43
CA SER A 122 -3.78 -15.47 -2.30
C SER A 122 -3.66 -16.73 -1.44
N ASP A 123 -4.73 -17.54 -1.42
CA ASP A 123 -4.85 -18.77 -0.63
C ASP A 123 -4.36 -18.64 0.83
N GLY A 124 -4.89 -17.62 1.52
CA GLY A 124 -4.55 -17.31 2.92
C GLY A 124 -3.26 -16.51 3.10
N THR A 125 -2.58 -16.08 2.04
CA THR A 125 -1.32 -15.32 2.11
C THR A 125 -1.50 -13.92 1.52
N LEU A 126 -1.09 -12.88 2.25
CA LEU A 126 -1.11 -11.52 1.72
C LEU A 126 -0.02 -11.35 0.65
N THR A 127 -0.39 -10.73 -0.48
CA THR A 127 0.48 -10.50 -1.64
C THR A 127 0.16 -9.15 -2.29
N ASN A 128 1.13 -8.58 -3.02
CA ASN A 128 0.99 -7.37 -3.83
C ASN A 128 1.17 -7.63 -5.33
#